data_AF-A0A7C3GIP4-F1
#
_entry.id   AF-A0A7C3GIP4-F1
#
_cell.length_a   1.000
_cell.length_b   1.000
_cell.length_c   1.000
_cell.angle_alpha   90.00
_cell.angle_beta   90.00
_cell.angle_gamma   90.00
#
_symmetry.space_group_name_H-M   'P 1'
#
loop_
_entity.id
_entity.type
_entity.pdbx_description
1 polymer ?
#
loop_
_entity_poly.entity_id
_entity_poly.type
_entity_poly.pdbx_seq_one_letter_code
_entity_poly.pdbx_strand_id
1 'polypeptide(L)' 'EEVYLKAYESVSQARASIGHYLNFYNSGRPHSRLDRQTPDQVYFNPLPLPRAA' A
#
# COMPACT_ATOMS: atom_id res chain seq x y z
N GLU A 1 4.83 10.27 2.38
CA GLU A 1 5.29 11.49 3.08
C GLU A 1 4.48 11.64 4.36
N GLU A 2 4.74 10.76 5.33
CA GLU A 2 4.01 10.64 6.62
C GLU A 2 4.97 10.19 7.76
N VAL A 3 6.27 10.08 7.45
CA VAL A 3 7.27 9.41 8.31
C VAL A 3 8.41 10.37 8.70
N TYR A 4 8.44 11.60 8.17
CA TYR A 4 9.47 12.57 8.52
C TYR A 4 8.84 13.80 9.19
N LEU A 5 9.25 14.06 10.44
CA LEU A 5 8.89 15.25 11.24
C LEU A 5 7.38 15.47 11.48
N LYS A 6 6.59 14.41 11.70
CA LYS A 6 5.25 14.56 12.30
C LYS A 6 5.36 14.45 13.81
N ALA A 7 5.09 15.55 14.51
CA ALA A 7 4.92 15.55 15.96
C ALA A 7 3.53 14.98 16.28
N TYR A 8 3.48 13.68 16.58
CA TYR A 8 2.25 13.05 17.04
C TYR A 8 1.99 13.42 18.50
N GLU A 9 0.78 13.89 18.80
CA GLU A 9 0.31 14.22 20.14
C GLU A 9 0.06 12.97 20.99
N SER A 10 -0.22 11.82 20.35
CA SER A 10 -0.44 10.54 21.03
C SER A 10 -0.06 9.34 20.18
N VAL A 11 0.12 8.19 20.84
CA VAL A 11 0.36 6.89 20.18
C VAL A 11 -0.82 6.52 19.28
N SER A 12 -2.06 6.80 19.69
CA SER A 12 -3.26 6.52 18.89
C SER A 12 -3.26 7.30 17.58
N GLN A 13 -2.88 8.58 17.62
CA GLN A 13 -2.75 9.42 16.43
C GLN A 13 -1.65 8.88 15.50
N ALA A 14 -0.49 8.50 16.06
CA ALA A 14 0.59 7.91 15.27
C ALA A 14 0.14 6.63 14.55
N ARG A 15 -0.56 5.73 15.25
CA ARG A 15 -1.08 4.48 14.67
C ARG A 15 -2.07 4.75 13.54
N ALA A 16 -2.98 5.70 13.70
CA ALA A 16 -3.92 6.07 12.65
C ALA A 16 -3.20 6.62 11.41
N SER A 17 -2.27 7.57 11.60
CA SER A 17 -1.50 8.18 10.49
C SER A 17 -0.69 7.13 9.73
N ILE A 18 0.02 6.25 10.45
CA ILE A 18 0.78 5.15 9.85
C ILE A 18 -0.15 4.19 9.11
N GLY A 19 -1.30 3.83 9.69
CA GLY A 19 -2.29 2.98 9.03
C GLY A 19 -2.79 3.57 7.71
N HIS A 20 -3.11 4.86 7.70
CA HIS A 20 -3.51 5.58 6.48
C HIS A 20 -2.40 5.56 5.42
N TYR A 21 -1.15 5.81 5.84
CA TYR A 21 -0.01 5.76 4.93
C TYR A 21 0.18 4.36 4.31
N LEU A 22 0.12 3.31 5.12
CA LEU A 22 0.27 1.94 4.65
C LEU A 22 -0.85 1.55 3.68
N ASN A 23 -2.10 1.94 3.97
CA ASN A 23 -3.21 1.71 3.06
C ASN A 23 -2.98 2.39 1.71
N PHE A 24 -2.58 3.67 1.70
CA PHE A 24 -2.26 4.38 0.47
C PHE A 24 -1.08 3.76 -0.29
N TYR A 25 -0.02 3.36 0.42
CA TYR A 25 1.14 2.72 -0.18
C TYR A 25 0.76 1.39 -0.87
N ASN A 26 -0.01 0.54 -0.20
CA ASN A 26 -0.34 -0.80 -0.72
C ASN A 26 -1.40 -0.76 -1.84
N SER A 27 -2.42 0.08 -1.69
CA SER A 27 -3.61 0.04 -2.56
C SER A 27 -3.66 1.16 -3.60
N GLY A 28 -3.05 2.32 -3.31
CA GLY A 28 -3.26 3.54 -4.08
C GLY A 28 -2.04 4.04 -4.85
N ARG A 29 -0.82 3.64 -4.46
CA ARG A 29 0.41 4.17 -5.04
C ARG A 29 0.98 3.24 -6.13
N PRO A 30 1.11 3.71 -7.38
CA PRO A 30 1.89 3.04 -8.42
C PRO A 30 3.36 2.90 -8.04
N HIS A 31 3.94 1.71 -8.20
CA HIS A 31 5.35 1.47 -7.95
C HIS A 31 6.11 1.20 -9.25
N SER A 32 7.20 1.93 -9.49
CA SER A 32 8.01 1.77 -10.70
C SER A 32 8.64 0.38 -10.83
N ARG A 33 8.96 -0.28 -9.70
CA ARG A 33 9.45 -1.67 -9.67
C ARG A 33 8.36 -2.71 -9.93
N LEU A 34 7.09 -2.30 -9.92
CA LEU A 34 5.92 -3.15 -10.16
C LEU A 34 5.21 -2.73 -11.45
N ASP A 35 5.93 -2.20 -12.44
CA ASP A 35 5.36 -1.72 -13.71
C ASP A 35 4.20 -0.73 -13.54
N ARG A 36 4.33 0.16 -12.55
CA ARG A 36 3.31 1.14 -12.14
C ARG A 36 2.02 0.52 -11.57
N GLN A 37 2.05 -0.74 -11.18
CA GLN A 37 1.00 -1.37 -10.39
C GLN A 37 1.19 -1.09 -8.90
N THR A 38 0.12 -1.30 -8.14
CA THR A 38 0.14 -1.26 -6.68
C THR A 38 0.51 -2.63 -6.13
N PRO A 39 1.09 -2.73 -4.92
CA PRO A 39 1.34 -4.01 -4.27
C PRO A 39 0.10 -4.89 -4.22
N ASP A 40 -1.07 -4.32 -3.95
CA ASP A 40 -2.31 -5.10 -3.90
C ASP A 40 -2.67 -5.74 -5.24
N GLN A 41 -2.44 -5.02 -6.35
CA GLN A 41 -2.65 -5.54 -7.70
C GLN A 41 -1.71 -6.71 -8.03
N VAL A 42 -0.49 -6.69 -7.50
CA VAL A 42 0.51 -7.73 -7.80
C VAL A 42 0.29 -8.97 -6.94
N TYR A 43 -0.04 -8.80 -5.66
CA TYR A 43 -0.08 -9.92 -4.71
C TYR A 43 -1.48 -10.48 -4.44
N PHE A 44 -2.53 -9.68 -4.61
CA PHE A 44 -3.90 -10.08 -4.23
C PHE A 44 -4.88 -10.13 -5.41
N ASN A 45 -4.49 -9.66 -6.60
CA ASN A 45 -5.34 -9.83 -7.77
C ASN A 45 -5.27 -11.29 -8.24
N PRO A 46 -6.41 -11.97 -8.44
CA PRO A 46 -6.42 -13.36 -8.86
C PRO A 46 -5.74 -13.47 -10.22
N LEU A 47 -4.67 -14.27 -10.30
CA LEU A 47 -4.10 -14.66 -11.59
C LEU A 47 -5.20 -15.35 -12.40
N PRO A 48 -5.34 -15.04 -13.71
CA PRO A 48 -6.28 -15.77 -14.54
C PRO A 48 -5.95 -17.25 -14.46
N LEU A 49 -6.98 -18.07 -14.17
CA LEU A 49 -6.85 -19.52 -14.14
C LEU A 49 -6.25 -19.96 -15.49
N PRO A 50 -5.22 -20.83 -15.47
CA PRO A 50 -4.65 -21.33 -16.71
C PRO A 50 -5.77 -21.94 -17.56
N ARG A 51 -5.85 -21.54 -18.82
CA ARG A 51 -6.77 -22.17 -19.77
C ARG A 51 -6.36 -23.63 -19.88
N ALA A 52 -7.27 -24.54 -19.52
CA ALA A 52 -7.11 -25.95 -19.81
C ALA A 52 -6.91 -26.12 -21.32
N ALA A 53 -5.86 -26.85 -21.70
CA ALA A 53 -5.56 -27.22 -23.09
C ALA A 53 -6.49 -28.32 -23.59
#